data_AF-A0A4S2F8V5-F1
#
_entry.id   AF-A0A4S2F8V5-F1
#
_cell.length_a   1.000
_cell.length_b   1.000
_cell.length_c   1.000
_cell.angle_alpha   90.00
_cell.angle_beta   90.00
_cell.angle_gamma   90.00
#
_symmetry.space_group_name_H-M   'P 1'
#
loop_
_entity.id
_entity.type
_entity.pdbx_description
1 polymer ?
#
loop_
_entity_poly.entity_id
_entity_poly.type
_entity_poly.pdbx_seq_one_letter_code
_entity_poly.pdbx_strand_id
1 'polypeptide(L)'
;MFQNTFNILALSGGGIKGIFQAAFLKLLEERYEFPLYDVFDLVAGTSTGSIVGAALACGIRMEKVVDLYKKDGNAIFRGKHLKYIRHSWYSSENLQKKLSLTFGDTCLNEAKTKLLIPSTSLENYKHNIFTQDSNTSMVDALMSSAAAPFYFDAYRASSNVDHYFLDGGLWANNPTLLSVLYCVNELDIPVDRIRVLSLGTQCIPPGEQARQYNSLRTFNPSKIKNVISAMFNSSESFSKEYSEDLIHSKNIIHINPSDSVRSEIELDEVSKAIDELPGIADTVFKEKISVVLDLLGYEGRCACSLKRKDFIKEEAILRSGLADFVPTRKNYRESDKDSSIESYLFKATSSIRIMSVSLSNAILYHDLERVLESLLKKNKELELKISLLNPDNPSLIKVMAPILDLPEETLRSNIRKSAESLFRLCKNNKKIQIYLHNTIPFGTVIAVDEKKATGSIILETKPYKTAITTSFSCKLLNSENSVLFKNIMAGCHNIEKESKKMNKKILSKWKG
;
A
#
# COMPACT_ATOMS: atom_id res chain seq x y z
N MET A 1 2.69 22.63 -10.02
CA MET A 1 1.89 22.44 -8.79
C MET A 1 1.89 20.98 -8.39
N PHE A 2 2.66 20.68 -7.35
CA PHE A 2 2.72 19.42 -6.63
C PHE A 2 1.33 19.15 -6.04
N GLN A 3 0.71 18.02 -6.37
CA GLN A 3 -0.53 17.60 -5.73
C GLN A 3 -0.65 16.07 -5.75
N ASN A 4 -0.78 15.39 -4.62
CA ASN A 4 -0.49 15.78 -3.23
C ASN A 4 -0.36 14.44 -2.48
N THR A 5 0.67 14.27 -1.67
CA THR A 5 0.66 13.22 -0.65
C THR A 5 -0.54 13.45 0.26
N PHE A 6 -1.07 12.36 0.83
CA PHE A 6 -2.10 12.47 1.85
C PHE A 6 -1.43 12.31 3.21
N ASN A 7 -1.27 13.43 3.91
CA ASN A 7 -0.50 13.51 5.14
C ASN A 7 -1.39 13.20 6.34
N ILE A 8 -1.03 12.16 7.07
CA ILE A 8 -1.70 11.72 8.29
C ILE A 8 -0.83 12.07 9.49
N LEU A 9 -1.43 12.69 10.49
CA LEU A 9 -0.88 12.77 11.84
C LEU A 9 -1.61 11.77 12.74
N ALA A 10 -0.91 10.77 13.24
CA ALA A 10 -1.45 9.79 14.19
C ALA A 10 -0.90 10.03 15.59
N LEU A 11 -1.77 10.18 16.58
CA LEU A 11 -1.43 10.56 17.95
C LEU A 11 -1.91 9.48 18.93
N SER A 12 -0.98 8.77 19.56
CA SER A 12 -1.34 7.71 20.51
C SER A 12 -1.97 8.26 21.80
N GLY A 13 -2.75 7.40 22.47
CA GLY A 13 -3.18 7.59 23.85
C GLY A 13 -2.01 7.57 24.84
N GLY A 14 -2.24 7.99 26.09
CA GLY A 14 -1.14 8.13 27.05
C GLY A 14 -1.34 9.00 28.29
N GLY A 15 -2.55 9.48 28.58
CA GLY A 15 -2.82 10.34 29.75
C GLY A 15 -2.00 11.64 29.72
N ILE A 16 -1.36 12.01 30.84
CA ILE A 16 -0.57 13.25 30.94
C ILE A 16 0.60 13.32 29.96
N LYS A 17 1.07 12.16 29.46
CA LYS A 17 2.18 12.07 28.51
C LYS A 17 1.89 12.70 27.15
N GLY A 18 0.63 13.07 26.86
CA GLY A 18 0.27 13.88 25.70
C GLY A 18 1.00 15.23 25.63
N ILE A 19 1.56 15.71 26.75
CA ILE A 19 2.42 16.90 26.76
C ILE A 19 3.65 16.74 25.85
N PHE A 20 4.17 15.52 25.67
CA PHE A 20 5.24 15.25 24.70
C PHE A 20 4.79 15.58 23.27
N GLN A 21 3.62 15.07 22.87
CA GLN A 21 3.05 15.31 21.53
C GLN A 21 2.80 16.81 21.32
N ALA A 22 2.20 17.48 22.30
CA ALA A 22 1.92 18.91 22.24
C ALA A 22 3.21 19.75 22.15
N ALA A 23 4.25 19.40 22.91
CA ALA A 23 5.55 20.08 22.85
C ALA A 23 6.27 19.84 21.51
N PHE A 24 6.24 18.62 20.99
CA PHE A 24 6.80 18.30 19.67
C PHE A 24 6.08 19.07 18.55
N LEU A 25 4.74 19.06 18.56
CA LEU A 25 3.94 19.76 17.57
C LEU A 25 4.05 21.29 17.70
N LYS A 26 4.28 21.83 18.89
CA LYS A 26 4.60 23.25 19.08
C LYS A 26 5.88 23.63 18.32
N LEU A 27 6.95 22.85 18.47
CA LEU A 27 8.20 23.07 17.74
C LEU A 27 7.99 22.92 16.22
N LEU A 28 7.13 21.99 15.80
CA LEU A 28 6.78 21.81 14.40
C LEU A 28 5.99 23.01 13.85
N GLU A 29 5.02 23.53 14.61
CA GLU A 29 4.24 24.72 14.29
C GLU A 29 5.16 25.95 14.14
N GLU A 30 6.12 26.13 15.04
CA GLU A 30 7.15 27.17 14.96
C GLU A 30 8.03 27.02 13.72
N ARG A 31 8.36 25.77 13.33
CA ARG A 31 9.21 25.50 12.17
C ARG A 31 8.53 25.78 10.83
N TYR A 32 7.22 25.49 10.71
CA TYR A 32 6.46 25.67 9.47
C TYR A 32 5.96 27.10 9.27
N GLU A 33 5.77 27.88 10.33
CA GLU A 33 5.18 29.23 10.29
C GLU A 33 3.75 29.29 9.69
N PHE A 34 3.13 28.15 9.44
CA PHE A 34 1.73 27.99 9.00
C PHE A 34 0.97 27.08 9.97
N PRO A 35 -0.37 27.16 10.02
CA PRO A 35 -1.17 26.28 10.86
C PRO A 35 -1.00 24.81 10.46
N LEU A 36 -0.75 23.94 11.44
CA LEU A 36 -0.51 22.52 11.14
C LEU A 36 -1.73 21.78 10.55
N TYR A 37 -2.95 22.32 10.69
CA TYR A 37 -4.12 21.76 10.01
C TYR A 37 -4.06 21.92 8.48
N ASP A 38 -3.22 22.81 7.95
CA ASP A 38 -2.95 22.92 6.51
C ASP A 38 -1.87 21.93 6.04
N VAL A 39 -1.12 21.32 6.97
CA VAL A 39 -0.05 20.34 6.70
C VAL A 39 -0.59 18.92 6.66
N PHE A 40 -1.58 18.60 7.49
CA PHE A 40 -2.15 17.27 7.63
C PHE A 40 -3.57 17.21 7.08
N ASP A 41 -3.82 16.29 6.16
CA ASP A 41 -5.14 16.04 5.56
C ASP A 41 -6.05 15.22 6.49
N LEU A 42 -5.46 14.44 7.39
CA LEU A 42 -6.13 13.67 8.43
C LEU A 42 -5.32 13.69 9.72
N VAL A 43 -6.01 13.94 10.83
CA VAL A 43 -5.50 13.83 12.18
C VAL A 43 -6.28 12.70 12.87
N ALA A 44 -5.57 11.67 13.32
CA ALA A 44 -6.14 10.58 14.08
C ALA A 44 -5.57 10.59 15.49
N GLY A 45 -6.41 10.57 16.50
CA GLY A 45 -5.97 10.70 17.89
C GLY A 45 -6.80 9.86 18.84
N THR A 46 -6.12 9.12 19.73
CA THR A 46 -6.78 8.31 20.77
C THR A 46 -6.54 8.93 22.14
N SER A 47 -7.56 9.00 22.99
CA SER A 47 -7.45 9.48 24.37
C SER A 47 -6.79 10.87 24.43
N THR A 48 -5.70 11.04 25.19
CA THR A 48 -4.90 12.27 25.20
C THR A 48 -4.49 12.76 23.79
N GLY A 49 -4.17 11.85 22.87
CA GLY A 49 -3.85 12.15 21.48
C GLY A 49 -5.05 12.72 20.72
N SER A 50 -6.28 12.34 21.07
CA SER A 50 -7.49 12.95 20.53
C SER A 50 -7.63 14.42 20.94
N ILE A 51 -7.26 14.76 22.18
CA ILE A 51 -7.30 16.14 22.69
C ILE A 51 -6.29 17.01 21.94
N VAL A 52 -5.06 16.51 21.79
CA VAL A 52 -3.99 17.20 21.04
C VAL A 52 -4.40 17.34 19.55
N GLY A 53 -4.93 16.26 18.96
CA GLY A 53 -5.34 16.23 17.56
C GLY A 53 -6.52 17.15 17.26
N ALA A 54 -7.54 17.16 18.12
CA ALA A 54 -8.69 18.06 18.01
C ALA A 54 -8.26 19.52 18.16
N ALA A 55 -7.36 19.84 19.10
CA ALA A 55 -6.83 21.19 19.23
C ALA A 55 -6.13 21.64 17.94
N LEU A 56 -5.30 20.78 17.35
CA LEU A 56 -4.66 21.04 16.06
C LEU A 56 -5.69 21.24 14.95
N ALA A 57 -6.69 20.36 14.85
CA ALA A 57 -7.72 20.41 13.83
C ALA A 57 -8.63 21.64 13.95
N CYS A 58 -8.85 22.17 15.16
CA CYS A 58 -9.57 23.43 15.38
C CYS A 58 -8.68 24.68 15.19
N GLY A 59 -7.36 24.52 14.98
CA GLY A 59 -6.42 25.63 14.88
C GLY A 59 -6.10 26.30 16.22
N ILE A 60 -6.22 25.56 17.32
CA ILE A 60 -5.75 25.97 18.64
C ILE A 60 -4.23 25.80 18.66
N ARG A 61 -3.50 26.88 18.98
CA ARG A 61 -2.03 26.88 19.10
C ARG A 61 -1.56 25.80 20.07
N MET A 62 -0.55 25.03 19.67
CA MET A 62 -0.02 23.92 20.49
C MET A 62 0.55 24.41 21.84
N GLU A 63 1.02 25.66 21.93
CA GLU A 63 1.38 26.31 23.20
C GLU A 63 0.24 26.22 24.24
N LYS A 64 -1.01 26.50 23.83
CA LYS A 64 -2.16 26.44 24.74
C LYS A 64 -2.41 25.01 25.24
N VAL A 65 -2.10 24.01 24.42
CA VAL A 65 -2.23 22.60 24.77
C VAL A 65 -1.12 22.19 25.73
N VAL A 66 0.12 22.66 25.53
CA VAL A 66 1.20 22.49 26.52
C VAL A 66 0.82 23.12 27.86
N ASP A 67 0.28 24.33 27.83
CA ASP A 67 -0.19 25.05 29.02
C ASP A 67 -1.32 24.33 29.75
N LEU A 68 -2.27 23.73 29.00
CA LEU A 68 -3.34 22.90 29.55
C LEU A 68 -2.74 21.75 30.39
N TYR A 69 -1.77 21.01 29.86
CA TYR A 69 -1.12 19.94 30.63
C TYR A 69 -0.35 20.46 31.83
N LYS A 70 0.41 21.56 31.68
CA LYS A 70 1.23 22.12 32.77
C LYS A 70 0.40 22.68 33.92
N LYS A 71 -0.67 23.42 33.61
CA LYS A 71 -1.46 24.15 34.60
C LYS A 71 -2.58 23.29 35.19
N ASP A 72 -3.20 22.44 34.36
CA ASP A 72 -4.42 21.74 34.72
C ASP A 72 -4.23 20.23 34.94
N GLY A 73 -3.08 19.65 34.59
CA GLY A 73 -2.79 18.23 34.78
C GLY A 73 -3.04 17.76 36.22
N ASN A 74 -2.58 18.52 37.22
CA ASN A 74 -2.79 18.20 38.64
C ASN A 74 -4.27 18.28 39.05
N ALA A 75 -5.06 19.13 38.41
CA ALA A 75 -6.50 19.22 38.68
C ALA A 75 -7.26 18.05 38.03
N ILE A 76 -6.86 17.66 36.81
CA ILE A 76 -7.44 16.52 36.09
C ILE A 76 -7.18 15.21 36.85
N PHE A 77 -5.94 14.99 37.30
CA PHE A 77 -5.54 13.80 38.06
C PHE A 77 -5.59 14.00 39.58
N ARG A 78 -6.53 14.82 40.07
CA ARG A 78 -6.75 14.99 41.51
C ARG A 78 -7.57 13.82 42.06
N GLY A 79 -6.95 12.96 42.86
CA GLY A 79 -7.61 11.79 43.45
C GLY A 79 -8.81 12.15 44.34
N LYS A 80 -9.84 11.31 44.34
CA LYS A 80 -11.01 11.44 45.23
C LYS A 80 -10.59 11.16 46.69
N HIS A 81 -10.90 12.08 47.61
CA HIS A 81 -10.48 12.01 49.02
C HIS A 81 -11.14 10.87 49.84
N LEU A 82 -12.17 10.18 49.32
CA LEU A 82 -12.88 9.09 50.00
C LEU A 82 -12.80 7.79 49.19
N LYS A 83 -11.92 6.88 49.61
CA LYS A 83 -11.75 5.53 49.04
C LYS A 83 -12.88 4.60 49.49
N TYR A 84 -14.00 4.56 48.77
CA TYR A 84 -14.96 3.48 48.92
C TYR A 84 -15.35 2.88 47.56
N ILE A 85 -14.60 1.83 47.18
CA ILE A 85 -14.98 0.55 46.52
C ILE A 85 -15.80 0.56 45.20
N ARG A 86 -16.44 1.66 44.77
CA ARG A 86 -17.39 1.67 43.63
C ARG A 86 -17.07 2.64 42.48
N HIS A 87 -16.03 3.47 42.58
CA HIS A 87 -15.76 4.52 41.59
C HIS A 87 -14.33 4.46 41.05
N SER A 88 -14.15 4.98 39.83
CA SER A 88 -12.83 5.27 39.24
C SER A 88 -11.95 6.18 40.10
N TRP A 89 -10.63 6.13 39.86
CA TRP A 89 -9.61 6.86 40.62
C TRP A 89 -9.76 8.38 40.55
N TYR A 90 -10.27 8.90 39.42
CA TYR A 90 -10.40 10.33 39.15
C TYR A 90 -11.84 10.70 38.77
N SER A 91 -12.19 11.98 38.93
CA SER A 91 -13.46 12.52 38.40
C SER A 91 -13.23 13.03 36.98
N SER A 92 -14.13 12.68 36.06
CA SER A 92 -14.12 13.19 34.68
C SER A 92 -14.57 14.66 34.58
N GLU A 93 -15.20 15.22 35.61
CA GLU A 93 -15.74 16.59 35.63
C GLU A 93 -14.67 17.66 35.38
N ASN A 94 -13.48 17.50 35.97
CA ASN A 94 -12.40 18.47 35.79
C ASN A 94 -11.89 18.47 34.35
N LEU A 95 -11.74 17.28 33.75
CA LEU A 95 -11.37 17.15 32.34
C LEU A 95 -12.45 17.76 31.45
N GLN A 96 -13.72 17.39 31.66
CA GLN A 96 -14.85 17.90 30.87
C GLN A 96 -14.92 19.43 30.94
N LYS A 97 -14.84 20.01 32.13
CA LYS A 97 -14.84 21.48 32.30
C LYS A 97 -13.72 22.15 31.51
N LYS A 98 -12.52 21.57 31.52
CA LYS A 98 -11.37 22.13 30.79
C LYS A 98 -11.50 21.99 29.28
N LEU A 99 -12.04 20.87 28.81
CA LEU A 99 -12.36 20.68 27.40
C LEU A 99 -13.47 21.64 26.95
N SER A 100 -14.54 21.82 27.73
CA SER A 100 -15.58 22.82 27.43
C SER A 100 -15.04 24.25 27.38
N LEU A 101 -14.11 24.62 28.27
CA LEU A 101 -13.44 25.94 28.21
C LEU A 101 -12.55 26.09 26.97
N THR A 102 -11.99 24.99 26.47
CA THR A 102 -11.03 24.99 25.34
C THR A 102 -11.73 24.95 23.99
N PHE A 103 -12.76 24.11 23.87
CA PHE A 103 -13.46 23.82 22.62
C PHE A 103 -14.85 24.47 22.54
N GLY A 104 -15.40 25.01 23.63
CA GLY A 104 -16.74 25.60 23.65
C GLY A 104 -17.79 24.62 23.16
N ASP A 105 -18.68 25.11 22.30
CA ASP A 105 -19.77 24.34 21.69
C ASP A 105 -19.39 23.74 20.32
N THR A 106 -18.10 23.73 19.96
CA THR A 106 -17.62 23.26 18.65
C THR A 106 -18.01 21.80 18.40
N CYS A 107 -18.54 21.51 17.21
CA CYS A 107 -18.80 20.15 16.73
C CYS A 107 -17.66 19.61 15.85
N LEU A 108 -17.63 18.28 15.64
CA LEU A 108 -16.59 17.63 14.83
C LEU A 108 -16.56 18.11 13.36
N ASN A 109 -17.72 18.40 12.79
CA ASN A 109 -17.87 18.92 11.42
C ASN A 109 -17.31 20.34 11.24
N GLU A 110 -17.00 21.07 12.32
CA GLU A 110 -16.40 22.40 12.29
C GLU A 110 -14.86 22.38 12.31
N ALA A 111 -14.23 21.22 12.52
CA ALA A 111 -12.77 21.13 12.48
C ALA A 111 -12.23 21.40 11.05
N LYS A 112 -11.06 22.03 10.98
CA LYS A 112 -10.46 22.54 9.73
C LYS A 112 -9.75 21.47 8.90
N THR A 113 -9.47 20.31 9.48
CA THR A 113 -8.93 19.12 8.81
C THR A 113 -9.61 17.86 9.33
N LYS A 114 -9.56 16.76 8.57
CA LYS A 114 -10.22 15.50 8.93
C LYS A 114 -9.74 15.04 10.28
N LEU A 115 -10.68 14.56 11.08
CA LEU A 115 -10.44 14.11 12.44
C LEU A 115 -11.02 12.72 12.62
N LEU A 116 -10.23 11.83 13.22
CA LEU A 116 -10.60 10.45 13.51
C LEU A 116 -10.30 10.18 14.99
N ILE A 117 -11.34 9.95 15.78
CA ILE A 117 -11.24 9.77 17.23
C ILE A 117 -11.81 8.39 17.62
N PRO A 118 -10.95 7.42 17.99
CA PRO A 118 -11.38 6.11 18.44
C PRO A 118 -12.01 6.15 19.84
N SER A 119 -13.05 5.36 20.06
CA SER A 119 -13.61 5.03 21.37
C SER A 119 -14.13 3.59 21.38
N THR A 120 -14.59 3.12 22.54
CA THR A 120 -15.18 1.78 22.72
C THR A 120 -16.61 1.93 23.23
N SER A 121 -17.59 1.39 22.51
CA SER A 121 -19.00 1.41 22.94
C SER A 121 -19.28 0.24 23.89
N LEU A 122 -19.79 0.53 25.09
CA LEU A 122 -20.15 -0.48 26.08
C LEU A 122 -21.48 -1.18 25.80
N GLU A 123 -22.38 -0.55 25.04
CA GLU A 123 -23.71 -1.12 24.75
C GLU A 123 -23.63 -2.39 23.91
N ASN A 124 -22.63 -2.47 23.04
CA ASN A 124 -22.48 -3.56 22.07
C ASN A 124 -21.06 -4.14 22.02
N TYR A 125 -20.16 -3.69 22.91
CA TYR A 125 -18.75 -4.08 22.95
C TYR A 125 -18.03 -3.93 21.60
N LYS A 126 -18.43 -2.94 20.79
CA LYS A 126 -17.81 -2.65 19.49
C LYS A 126 -16.85 -1.48 19.58
N HIS A 127 -15.89 -1.48 18.67
CA HIS A 127 -15.13 -0.29 18.35
C HIS A 127 -16.08 0.80 17.83
N ASN A 128 -15.78 2.06 18.15
CA ASN A 128 -16.48 3.23 17.64
C ASN A 128 -15.44 4.25 17.17
N ILE A 129 -15.78 4.99 16.12
CA ILE A 129 -14.91 6.01 15.55
C ILE A 129 -15.76 7.25 15.35
N PHE A 130 -15.40 8.35 16.00
CA PHE A 130 -15.98 9.64 15.71
C PHE A 130 -15.19 10.29 14.57
N THR A 131 -15.91 10.72 13.53
CA THR A 131 -15.37 11.48 12.40
C THR A 131 -16.10 12.81 12.25
N GLN A 132 -15.54 13.68 11.41
CA GLN A 132 -16.14 14.98 11.07
C GLN A 132 -17.51 14.87 10.39
N ASP A 133 -17.89 13.70 9.89
CA ASP A 133 -19.18 13.49 9.23
C ASP A 133 -20.35 13.48 10.23
N SER A 134 -20.05 13.49 11.53
CA SER A 134 -21.05 13.56 12.60
C SER A 134 -21.18 14.96 13.18
N ASN A 135 -22.40 15.38 13.49
CA ASN A 135 -22.68 16.62 14.25
C ASN A 135 -22.48 16.43 15.77
N THR A 136 -21.50 15.62 16.15
CA THR A 136 -21.22 15.30 17.56
C THR A 136 -20.41 16.44 18.18
N SER A 137 -20.73 16.80 19.43
CA SER A 137 -19.91 17.73 20.20
C SER A 137 -18.46 17.24 20.28
N MET A 138 -17.51 18.15 20.02
CA MET A 138 -16.09 17.86 20.17
C MET A 138 -15.79 17.36 21.58
N VAL A 139 -16.37 18.00 22.60
CA VAL A 139 -16.18 17.62 24.01
C VAL A 139 -16.71 16.20 24.26
N ASP A 140 -17.88 15.84 23.74
CA ASP A 140 -18.42 14.48 23.91
C ASP A 140 -17.50 13.43 23.27
N ALA A 141 -16.98 13.69 22.06
CA ALA A 141 -16.08 12.76 21.37
C ALA A 141 -14.75 12.59 22.13
N LEU A 142 -14.17 13.69 22.62
CA LEU A 142 -12.93 13.67 23.39
C LEU A 142 -13.11 12.97 24.74
N MET A 143 -14.19 13.26 25.47
CA MET A 143 -14.51 12.59 26.74
C MET A 143 -14.74 11.09 26.54
N SER A 144 -15.43 10.71 25.46
CA SER A 144 -15.63 9.31 25.08
C SER A 144 -14.31 8.59 24.81
N SER A 145 -13.38 9.25 24.12
CA SER A 145 -12.07 8.69 23.80
C SER A 145 -11.12 8.65 25.00
N ALA A 146 -11.28 9.51 26.00
CA ALA A 146 -10.38 9.62 27.16
C ALA A 146 -10.86 8.88 28.42
N ALA A 147 -12.01 8.19 28.38
CA ALA A 147 -12.60 7.47 29.50
C ALA A 147 -11.86 6.15 29.80
N ALA A 148 -10.58 6.25 30.20
CA ALA A 148 -9.71 5.10 30.45
C ALA A 148 -10.22 4.26 31.64
N PRO A 149 -10.39 2.94 31.50
CA PRO A 149 -10.88 2.09 32.58
C PRO A 149 -10.05 2.22 33.85
N PHE A 150 -10.71 2.15 35.01
CA PHE A 150 -10.16 2.38 36.35
C PHE A 150 -9.74 3.83 36.65
N TYR A 151 -9.27 4.58 35.66
CA TYR A 151 -8.91 6.00 35.80
C TYR A 151 -10.16 6.90 35.82
N PHE A 152 -11.08 6.70 34.87
CA PHE A 152 -12.34 7.43 34.74
C PHE A 152 -13.52 6.47 34.63
N ASP A 153 -14.71 6.95 35.01
CA ASP A 153 -15.96 6.23 34.77
C ASP A 153 -16.32 6.28 33.27
N ALA A 154 -17.09 5.31 32.79
CA ALA A 154 -17.56 5.32 31.40
C ALA A 154 -18.34 6.60 31.09
N TYR A 155 -18.04 7.24 29.96
CA TYR A 155 -18.62 8.51 29.60
C TYR A 155 -19.96 8.32 28.89
N ARG A 156 -20.96 9.11 29.29
CA ARG A 156 -22.28 9.15 28.65
C ARG A 156 -22.35 10.37 27.75
N ALA A 157 -22.41 10.16 26.43
CA ALA A 157 -22.49 11.26 25.48
C ALA A 157 -23.83 11.99 25.56
N SER A 158 -23.81 13.32 25.43
CA SER A 158 -25.01 14.17 25.57
C SER A 158 -26.01 13.95 24.43
N SER A 159 -25.50 13.60 23.25
CA SER A 159 -26.27 13.37 22.02
C SER A 159 -27.05 12.06 22.01
N ASN A 160 -26.72 11.10 22.89
CA ASN A 160 -27.35 9.79 22.88
C ASN A 160 -27.48 9.21 24.29
N VAL A 161 -28.67 9.38 24.85
CA VAL A 161 -29.02 9.26 26.27
C VAL A 161 -28.71 7.86 26.85
N ASP A 162 -28.52 6.83 26.02
CA ASP A 162 -28.26 5.45 26.48
C ASP A 162 -26.96 4.83 25.93
N HIS A 163 -25.97 5.64 25.51
CA HIS A 163 -24.69 5.11 25.04
C HIS A 163 -23.52 5.51 25.94
N TYR A 164 -22.92 4.51 26.57
CA TYR A 164 -21.68 4.68 27.35
C TYR A 164 -20.44 4.29 26.55
N PHE A 165 -19.41 5.13 26.66
CA PHE A 165 -18.13 4.94 26.00
C PHE A 165 -16.98 4.76 26.98
N LEU A 166 -16.04 3.92 26.60
CA LEU A 166 -14.70 3.80 27.19
C LEU A 166 -13.64 4.26 26.18
N ASP A 167 -12.44 4.46 26.70
CA ASP A 167 -11.27 4.88 25.94
C ASP A 167 -11.01 4.01 24.69
N GLY A 168 -10.61 4.67 23.61
CA GLY A 168 -10.24 4.00 22.35
C GLY A 168 -8.94 3.20 22.45
N GLY A 169 -8.13 3.46 23.46
CA GLY A 169 -6.87 2.78 23.76
C GLY A 169 -7.03 1.29 24.05
N LEU A 170 -8.26 0.84 24.32
CA LEU A 170 -8.58 -0.59 24.44
C LEU A 170 -8.33 -1.39 23.16
N TRP A 171 -8.42 -0.75 21.99
CA TRP A 171 -8.23 -1.44 20.70
C TRP A 171 -7.35 -0.67 19.71
N ALA A 172 -7.31 0.66 19.77
CA ALA A 172 -6.51 1.52 18.90
C ALA A 172 -5.74 2.57 19.71
N ASN A 173 -4.88 2.15 20.66
CA ASN A 173 -4.07 3.10 21.42
C ASN A 173 -3.15 3.92 20.52
N ASN A 174 -2.56 3.30 19.50
CA ASN A 174 -1.95 4.00 18.37
C ASN A 174 -2.89 3.92 17.17
N PRO A 175 -3.50 5.03 16.72
CA PRO A 175 -4.46 5.02 15.63
C PRO A 175 -3.82 5.03 14.23
N THR A 176 -2.51 4.78 14.09
CA THR A 176 -1.81 4.78 12.79
C THR A 176 -2.41 3.76 11.83
N LEU A 177 -2.41 2.47 12.15
CA LEU A 177 -2.98 1.45 11.27
C LEU A 177 -4.45 1.75 10.93
N LEU A 178 -5.22 2.16 11.93
CA LEU A 178 -6.63 2.54 11.75
C LEU A 178 -6.78 3.68 10.74
N SER A 179 -5.99 4.74 10.86
CA SER A 179 -6.03 5.90 9.97
C SER A 179 -5.64 5.54 8.53
N VAL A 180 -4.67 4.63 8.35
CA VAL A 180 -4.29 4.12 7.03
C VAL A 180 -5.43 3.33 6.40
N LEU A 181 -6.03 2.40 7.15
CA LEU A 181 -7.16 1.60 6.69
C LEU A 181 -8.37 2.49 6.36
N TYR A 182 -8.65 3.49 7.18
CA TYR A 182 -9.71 4.47 6.91
C TYR A 182 -9.45 5.25 5.61
N CYS A 183 -8.23 5.74 5.41
CA CYS A 183 -7.88 6.43 4.16
C CYS A 183 -8.04 5.55 2.92
N VAL A 184 -7.64 4.28 3.00
CA VAL A 184 -7.72 3.35 1.86
C VAL A 184 -9.15 2.93 1.57
N ASN A 185 -9.92 2.58 2.60
CA ASN A 185 -11.23 1.96 2.43
C ASN A 185 -12.40 2.96 2.37
N GLU A 186 -12.31 4.06 3.10
CA GLU A 186 -13.41 5.04 3.23
C GLU A 186 -13.16 6.30 2.38
N LEU A 187 -11.90 6.68 2.15
CA LEU A 187 -11.53 7.89 1.39
C LEU A 187 -10.93 7.60 0.01
N ASP A 188 -10.81 6.33 -0.38
CA ASP A 188 -10.22 5.88 -1.66
C ASP A 188 -8.80 6.45 -1.92
N ILE A 189 -8.01 6.67 -0.86
CA ILE A 189 -6.64 7.20 -0.98
C ILE A 189 -5.66 6.06 -1.26
N PRO A 190 -4.89 6.12 -2.37
CA PRO A 190 -3.87 5.12 -2.66
C PRO A 190 -2.77 5.07 -1.59
N VAL A 191 -2.41 3.86 -1.18
CA VAL A 191 -1.39 3.58 -0.13
C VAL A 191 -0.05 4.27 -0.41
N ASP A 192 0.37 4.36 -1.68
CA ASP A 192 1.64 4.99 -2.08
C ASP A 192 1.67 6.52 -1.91
N ARG A 193 0.49 7.15 -1.77
CA ARG A 193 0.33 8.58 -1.49
C ARG A 193 0.25 8.90 -0.01
N ILE A 194 -0.06 7.92 0.85
CA ILE A 194 -0.21 8.15 2.28
C ILE A 194 1.16 8.42 2.90
N ARG A 195 1.27 9.49 3.68
CA ARG A 195 2.44 9.81 4.51
C ARG A 195 1.98 9.88 5.95
N VAL A 196 2.63 9.15 6.85
CA VAL A 196 2.18 9.08 8.25
C VAL A 196 3.27 9.54 9.19
N LEU A 197 2.98 10.61 9.94
CA LEU A 197 3.73 10.96 11.14
C LEU A 197 2.96 10.42 12.35
N SER A 198 3.50 9.40 13.00
CA SER A 198 2.96 8.81 14.22
C SER A 198 3.74 9.35 15.43
N LEU A 199 3.09 10.10 16.31
CA LEU A 199 3.65 10.53 17.59
C LEU A 199 3.04 9.70 18.73
N GLY A 200 3.83 8.82 19.31
CA GLY A 200 3.41 8.01 20.45
C GLY A 200 3.73 8.67 21.79
N THR A 201 3.33 8.01 22.87
CA THR A 201 3.59 8.43 24.27
C THR A 201 4.34 7.36 25.06
N GLN A 202 4.99 6.42 24.37
CA GLN A 202 5.61 5.28 25.02
C GLN A 202 6.85 5.71 25.81
N CYS A 203 6.83 5.35 27.09
CA CYS A 203 7.92 5.56 28.04
C CYS A 203 8.30 4.18 28.56
N ILE A 204 9.49 3.69 28.19
CA ILE A 204 9.93 2.33 28.51
C ILE A 204 10.85 2.37 29.74
N PRO A 205 10.49 1.71 30.85
CA PRO A 205 11.34 1.60 32.04
C PRO A 205 12.64 0.83 31.77
N PRO A 206 13.74 1.17 32.47
CA PRO A 206 14.95 0.35 32.48
C PRO A 206 14.80 -0.89 33.38
N GLY A 207 14.66 -2.08 32.78
CA GLY A 207 14.88 -3.38 33.45
C GLY A 207 13.78 -3.89 34.42
N GLU A 208 13.96 -5.14 34.89
CA GLU A 208 13.25 -5.94 35.92
C GLU A 208 11.70 -5.88 36.10
N GLN A 209 10.94 -5.31 35.17
CA GLN A 209 9.46 -5.21 35.29
C GLN A 209 8.75 -6.54 35.58
N ALA A 210 9.20 -7.66 34.98
CA ALA A 210 8.57 -8.96 35.18
C ALA A 210 8.69 -9.47 36.63
N ARG A 211 9.83 -9.22 37.30
CA ARG A 211 10.04 -9.60 38.71
C ARG A 211 9.15 -8.78 39.64
N GLN A 212 9.06 -7.47 39.38
CA GLN A 212 8.19 -6.57 40.14
C GLN A 212 6.71 -6.90 39.94
N TYR A 213 6.27 -7.12 38.71
CA TYR A 213 4.88 -7.48 38.41
C TYR A 213 4.43 -8.77 39.14
N ASN A 214 5.29 -9.80 39.14
CA ASN A 214 4.98 -11.09 39.75
C ASN A 214 4.96 -11.04 41.28
N SER A 215 5.64 -10.09 41.92
CA SER A 215 5.63 -9.93 43.38
C SER A 215 4.38 -9.17 43.89
N LEU A 216 3.66 -8.46 43.01
CA LEU A 216 2.46 -7.71 43.37
C LEU A 216 1.23 -8.62 43.55
N ARG A 217 0.42 -8.31 44.57
CA ARG A 217 -0.90 -8.94 44.80
C ARG A 217 -1.88 -8.62 43.65
N THR A 218 -2.84 -9.51 43.39
CA THR A 218 -3.79 -9.43 42.27
C THR A 218 -4.55 -8.10 42.16
N PHE A 219 -5.04 -7.56 43.28
CA PHE A 219 -5.82 -6.30 43.31
C PHE A 219 -4.97 -5.08 43.69
N ASN A 220 -3.64 -5.18 43.59
CA ASN A 220 -2.78 -4.02 43.80
C ASN A 220 -2.97 -3.01 42.64
N PRO A 221 -3.23 -1.72 42.93
CA PRO A 221 -3.39 -0.70 41.89
C PRO A 221 -2.23 -0.65 40.88
N SER A 222 -0.98 -0.80 41.32
CA SER A 222 0.19 -0.86 40.43
C SER A 222 0.15 -2.06 39.50
N LYS A 223 -0.39 -3.21 39.95
CA LYS A 223 -0.55 -4.38 39.07
C LYS A 223 -1.61 -4.13 38.00
N ILE A 224 -2.70 -3.46 38.35
CA ILE A 224 -3.74 -3.04 37.39
C ILE A 224 -3.16 -2.06 36.37
N LYS A 225 -2.39 -1.05 36.83
CA LYS A 225 -1.67 -0.13 35.95
C LYS A 225 -0.76 -0.87 34.98
N ASN A 226 0.02 -1.85 35.46
CA ASN A 226 0.90 -2.65 34.60
C ASN A 226 0.13 -3.43 33.53
N VAL A 227 -1.06 -3.97 33.84
CA VAL A 227 -1.92 -4.65 32.85
C VAL A 227 -2.43 -3.66 31.79
N ILE A 228 -2.93 -2.50 32.21
CA ILE A 228 -3.40 -1.45 31.29
C ILE A 228 -2.24 -0.97 30.39
N SER A 229 -1.08 -0.69 30.98
CA SER A 229 0.14 -0.33 30.26
C SER A 229 0.55 -1.42 29.27
N ALA A 230 0.49 -2.70 29.65
CA ALA A 230 0.77 -3.81 28.74
C ALA A 230 -0.21 -3.86 27.56
N MET A 231 -1.50 -3.66 27.81
CA MET A 231 -2.52 -3.61 26.74
C MET A 231 -2.24 -2.46 25.76
N PHE A 232 -2.02 -1.25 26.28
CA PHE A 232 -1.77 -0.07 25.45
C PHE A 232 -0.46 -0.18 24.67
N ASN A 233 0.61 -0.65 25.29
CA ASN A 233 1.89 -0.89 24.63
C ASN A 233 1.82 -2.01 23.58
N SER A 234 0.99 -3.04 23.81
CA SER A 234 0.78 -4.10 22.82
C SER A 234 -0.01 -3.59 21.62
N SER A 235 -1.06 -2.77 21.85
CA SER A 235 -1.81 -2.10 20.78
C SER A 235 -0.92 -1.15 19.97
N GLU A 236 -0.03 -0.40 20.65
CA GLU A 236 0.99 0.45 20.01
C GLU A 236 1.91 -0.37 19.10
N SER A 237 2.49 -1.46 19.62
CA SER A 237 3.39 -2.34 18.86
C SER A 237 2.71 -2.96 17.65
N PHE A 238 1.48 -3.47 17.83
CA PHE A 238 0.68 -4.05 16.75
C PHE A 238 0.41 -3.02 15.64
N SER A 239 -0.08 -1.83 16.00
CA SER A 239 -0.38 -0.78 15.02
C SER A 239 0.86 -0.38 14.24
N LYS A 240 2.01 -0.23 14.91
CA LYS A 240 3.29 0.07 14.28
C LYS A 240 3.68 -0.99 13.24
N GLU A 241 3.83 -2.25 13.65
CA GLU A 241 4.32 -3.34 12.79
C GLU A 241 3.47 -3.49 11.52
N TYR A 242 2.15 -3.57 11.67
CA TYR A 242 1.25 -3.76 10.54
C TYR A 242 1.10 -2.52 9.65
N SER A 243 1.30 -1.31 10.21
CA SER A 243 1.32 -0.10 9.39
C SER A 243 2.58 0.00 8.52
N GLU A 244 3.73 -0.48 9.01
CA GLU A 244 4.99 -0.56 8.26
C GLU A 244 4.95 -1.65 7.17
N ASP A 245 4.14 -2.70 7.35
CA ASP A 245 3.89 -3.71 6.31
C ASP A 245 3.01 -3.19 5.17
N LEU A 246 2.01 -2.36 5.49
CA LEU A 246 1.10 -1.78 4.50
C LEU A 246 1.74 -0.62 3.74
N ILE A 247 2.44 0.26 4.45
CA ILE A 247 3.03 1.47 3.89
C ILE A 247 4.54 1.30 3.83
N HIS A 248 5.14 1.59 2.67
CA HIS A 248 6.60 1.58 2.54
C HIS A 248 7.25 2.40 3.66
N SER A 249 8.25 1.85 4.33
CA SER A 249 9.03 2.46 5.43
C SER A 249 9.58 3.89 5.22
N LYS A 250 9.55 4.43 3.99
CA LYS A 250 9.92 5.81 3.67
C LYS A 250 8.76 6.80 3.80
N ASN A 251 7.55 6.29 3.94
CA ASN A 251 6.28 7.02 3.96
C ASN A 251 5.62 6.98 5.34
N ILE A 252 6.29 6.42 6.35
CA ILE A 252 5.82 6.37 7.72
C ILE A 252 6.99 6.59 8.67
N ILE A 253 6.77 7.43 9.69
CA ILE A 253 7.72 7.66 10.76
C ILE A 253 6.97 7.57 12.08
N HIS A 254 7.46 6.70 12.96
CA HIS A 254 7.03 6.64 14.35
C HIS A 254 8.05 7.34 15.24
N ILE A 255 7.55 8.18 16.15
CA ILE A 255 8.35 8.93 17.11
C ILE A 255 7.77 8.70 18.50
N ASN A 256 8.61 8.26 19.45
CA ASN A 256 8.24 8.07 20.84
C ASN A 256 9.26 8.73 21.80
N PRO A 257 8.83 9.12 23.02
CA PRO A 257 9.76 9.56 24.06
C PRO A 257 10.91 8.56 24.31
N SER A 258 10.59 7.26 24.26
CA SER A 258 11.54 6.17 24.47
C SER A 258 12.63 6.03 23.40
N ASP A 259 12.54 6.76 22.28
CA ASP A 259 13.53 6.69 21.21
C ASP A 259 14.88 7.29 21.63
N SER A 260 14.87 8.32 22.48
CA SER A 260 16.09 8.97 23.00
C SER A 260 16.39 8.59 24.45
N VAL A 261 15.37 8.49 25.31
CA VAL A 261 15.57 8.25 26.75
C VAL A 261 14.58 7.20 27.28
N ARG A 262 15.11 6.17 27.93
CA ARG A 262 14.29 5.25 28.73
C ARG A 262 13.94 5.91 30.06
N SER A 263 12.70 6.37 30.18
CA SER A 263 12.11 6.84 31.43
C SER A 263 10.82 6.06 31.68
N GLU A 264 10.54 5.77 32.94
CA GLU A 264 9.25 5.23 33.39
C GLU A 264 8.39 6.42 33.83
N ILE A 265 7.33 6.70 33.07
CA ILE A 265 6.36 7.75 33.40
C ILE A 265 4.97 7.14 33.24
N GLU A 266 4.20 7.14 34.32
CA GLU A 266 2.83 6.61 34.33
C GLU A 266 1.83 7.58 33.67
N LEU A 267 0.64 7.08 33.32
CA LEU A 267 -0.42 7.85 32.64
C LEU A 267 -0.90 9.08 33.44
N ASP A 268 -0.77 9.03 34.77
CA ASP A 268 -1.24 10.02 35.74
C ASP A 268 -0.09 10.71 36.52
N GLU A 269 1.17 10.49 36.14
CA GLU A 269 2.34 11.03 36.86
C GLU A 269 2.69 12.46 36.41
N VAL A 270 1.92 13.43 36.91
CA VAL A 270 1.91 14.79 36.38
C VAL A 270 3.24 15.53 36.52
N SER A 271 3.86 15.53 37.70
CA SER A 271 5.11 16.28 37.94
C SER A 271 6.21 15.83 37.00
N LYS A 272 6.48 14.52 36.97
CA LYS A 272 7.53 13.93 36.16
C LYS A 272 7.32 14.16 34.66
N ALA A 273 6.08 14.03 34.20
CA ALA A 273 5.73 14.31 32.81
C ALA A 273 6.00 15.77 32.41
N ILE A 274 5.64 16.74 33.27
CA ILE A 274 5.87 18.17 33.02
C ILE A 274 7.37 18.50 33.03
N ASP A 275 8.13 17.89 33.94
CA ASP A 275 9.55 18.18 34.14
C ASP A 275 10.42 17.55 33.04
N GLU A 276 10.10 16.32 32.59
CA GLU A 276 10.96 15.56 31.66
C GLU A 276 10.53 15.63 30.20
N LEU A 277 9.24 15.44 29.89
CA LEU A 277 8.78 15.17 28.52
C LEU A 277 8.96 16.34 27.54
N PRO A 278 8.76 17.62 27.92
CA PRO A 278 9.05 18.74 27.02
C PRO A 278 10.52 18.81 26.60
N GLY A 279 11.46 18.50 27.51
CA GLY A 279 12.89 18.45 27.19
C GLY A 279 13.25 17.28 26.28
N ILE A 280 12.61 16.13 26.50
CA ILE A 280 12.74 14.97 25.60
C ILE A 280 12.17 15.30 24.22
N ALA A 281 11.02 15.98 24.14
CA ALA A 281 10.43 16.41 22.88
C ALA A 281 11.36 17.32 22.07
N ASP A 282 12.03 18.29 22.71
CA ASP A 282 13.04 19.15 22.07
C ASP A 282 14.23 18.35 21.52
N THR A 283 14.73 17.39 22.31
CA THR A 283 15.85 16.52 21.90
C THR A 283 15.47 15.67 20.69
N VAL A 284 14.35 14.95 20.77
CA VAL A 284 13.83 14.09 19.70
C VAL A 284 13.49 14.92 18.45
N PHE A 285 12.94 16.12 18.62
CA PHE A 285 12.66 17.03 17.50
C PHE A 285 13.92 17.38 16.75
N LYS A 286 14.99 17.80 17.44
CA LYS A 286 16.29 18.10 16.81
C LYS A 286 16.87 16.90 16.05
N GLU A 287 16.72 15.69 16.59
CA GLU A 287 17.20 14.46 15.96
C GLU A 287 16.39 14.06 14.71
N LYS A 288 15.06 14.27 14.73
CA LYS A 288 14.15 13.72 13.72
C LYS A 288 13.64 14.74 12.71
N ILE A 289 13.79 16.04 12.95
CA ILE A 289 13.14 17.09 12.15
C ILE A 289 13.46 16.98 10.67
N SER A 290 14.72 16.73 10.28
CA SER A 290 15.09 16.57 8.86
C SER A 290 14.29 15.44 8.20
N VAL A 291 14.14 14.29 8.86
CA VAL A 291 13.40 13.14 8.30
C VAL A 291 11.88 13.40 8.29
N VAL A 292 11.36 14.14 9.28
CA VAL A 292 9.95 14.55 9.33
C VAL A 292 9.63 15.55 8.22
N LEU A 293 10.51 16.53 7.99
CA LEU A 293 10.39 17.51 6.90
C LEU A 293 10.45 16.81 5.54
N ASP A 294 11.36 15.85 5.36
CA ASP A 294 11.40 15.02 4.16
C ASP A 294 10.09 14.24 3.95
N LEU A 295 9.56 13.60 5.00
CA LEU A 295 8.34 12.79 4.96
C LEU A 295 7.14 13.64 4.50
N LEU A 296 6.98 14.81 5.11
CA LEU A 296 5.87 15.73 4.87
C LEU A 296 6.07 16.59 3.61
N GLY A 297 7.21 16.45 2.94
CA GLY A 297 7.48 17.08 1.66
C GLY A 297 8.01 18.52 1.74
N TYR A 298 8.52 18.96 2.90
CA TYR A 298 9.17 20.27 3.07
C TYR A 298 10.46 20.37 2.24
N GLU A 299 11.21 19.26 2.10
CA GLU A 299 12.26 19.07 1.07
C GLU A 299 11.87 17.90 0.14
N GLY A 300 10.74 18.04 -0.55
CA GLY A 300 10.49 17.34 -1.81
C GLY A 300 10.83 15.85 -1.86
N ARG A 301 10.38 15.02 -0.89
CA ARG A 301 10.17 13.60 -1.22
C ARG A 301 9.03 13.52 -2.22
N CYS A 302 9.45 13.34 -3.45
CA CYS A 302 8.68 12.71 -4.48
C CYS A 302 8.22 11.33 -4.01
N ALA A 303 6.99 11.21 -3.49
CA ALA A 303 6.18 10.01 -3.67
C ALA A 303 6.34 9.62 -5.13
N CYS A 304 7.11 8.57 -5.45
CA CYS A 304 7.60 8.24 -6.80
C CYS A 304 6.99 9.19 -7.83
N SER A 305 7.63 10.36 -8.04
CA SER A 305 6.98 11.57 -8.55
C SER A 305 6.64 11.52 -10.02
N LEU A 306 6.55 10.32 -10.55
CA LEU A 306 5.77 10.11 -11.73
C LEU A 306 4.30 10.28 -11.31
N LYS A 307 3.83 11.53 -11.29
CA LYS A 307 2.49 11.78 -11.83
C LYS A 307 2.51 11.03 -13.15
N ARG A 308 1.74 9.94 -13.30
CA ARG A 308 1.80 9.10 -14.49
C ARG A 308 1.83 9.96 -15.75
N LYS A 309 0.99 11.01 -15.78
CA LYS A 309 0.93 12.05 -16.82
C LYS A 309 2.22 12.85 -17.11
N ASP A 310 3.10 13.07 -16.14
CA ASP A 310 4.31 13.91 -16.27
C ASP A 310 5.47 13.15 -16.95
N PHE A 311 5.48 11.82 -16.90
CA PHE A 311 6.54 10.98 -17.47
C PHE A 311 6.02 10.00 -18.52
N ILE A 312 4.79 9.57 -18.35
CA ILE A 312 4.07 8.74 -19.31
C ILE A 312 2.81 9.52 -19.69
N LYS A 313 2.94 10.37 -20.71
CA LYS A 313 1.78 11.06 -21.30
C LYS A 313 0.69 10.01 -21.54
N GLU A 314 -0.54 10.28 -21.12
CA GLU A 314 -1.65 9.35 -21.36
C GLU A 314 -1.79 9.04 -22.85
N GLU A 315 -1.55 10.04 -23.69
CA GLU A 315 -1.40 9.88 -25.13
C GLU A 315 -0.29 8.89 -25.52
N ALA A 316 0.84 8.83 -24.83
CA ALA A 316 1.90 7.84 -25.09
C ALA A 316 1.46 6.42 -24.67
N ILE A 317 0.67 6.27 -23.61
CA ILE A 317 0.06 4.97 -23.23
C ILE A 317 -0.95 4.56 -24.30
N LEU A 318 -1.85 5.46 -24.69
CA LEU A 318 -2.85 5.21 -25.73
C LEU A 318 -2.21 4.95 -27.10
N ARG A 319 -1.16 5.69 -27.46
CA ARG A 319 -0.38 5.51 -28.70
C ARG A 319 0.51 4.27 -28.68
N SER A 320 0.91 3.78 -27.51
CA SER A 320 1.55 2.47 -27.42
C SER A 320 0.54 1.32 -27.47
N GLY A 321 -0.71 1.57 -27.08
CA GLY A 321 -1.73 0.55 -26.91
C GLY A 321 -1.43 -0.40 -25.74
N LEU A 322 -0.54 -0.03 -24.83
CA LEU A 322 -0.14 -0.85 -23.68
C LEU A 322 -1.32 -1.09 -22.74
N ALA A 323 -1.78 -2.34 -22.71
CA ALA A 323 -2.83 -2.80 -21.80
C ALA A 323 -2.27 -3.50 -20.57
N ASP A 324 -1.11 -4.15 -20.69
CA ASP A 324 -0.49 -4.85 -19.56
C ASP A 324 1.02 -4.97 -19.73
N PHE A 325 1.76 -5.02 -18.63
CA PHE A 325 3.20 -5.25 -18.58
C PHE A 325 3.56 -6.17 -17.41
N VAL A 326 4.08 -7.35 -17.71
CA VAL A 326 4.48 -8.35 -16.73
C VAL A 326 6.00 -8.36 -16.63
N PRO A 327 6.60 -7.91 -15.50
CA PRO A 327 8.04 -7.70 -15.41
C PRO A 327 8.83 -9.02 -15.36
N THR A 328 8.25 -10.11 -14.82
CA THR A 328 8.86 -11.45 -14.85
C THR A 328 7.80 -12.54 -14.92
N ARG A 329 8.17 -13.77 -15.34
CA ARG A 329 7.24 -14.91 -15.32
C ARG A 329 6.66 -15.26 -13.95
N LYS A 330 7.30 -14.83 -12.84
CA LYS A 330 6.76 -15.03 -11.48
C LYS A 330 5.51 -14.19 -11.23
N ASN A 331 5.37 -13.05 -11.91
CA ASN A 331 4.30 -12.09 -11.69
C ASN A 331 3.03 -12.35 -12.54
N TYR A 332 3.03 -13.37 -13.41
CA TYR A 332 1.86 -13.74 -14.23
C TYR A 332 0.61 -14.08 -13.39
N ARG A 333 0.77 -14.43 -12.11
CA ARG A 333 -0.36 -14.72 -11.20
C ARG A 333 -0.93 -13.48 -10.52
N GLU A 334 -0.20 -12.37 -10.54
CA GLU A 334 -0.55 -11.12 -9.83
C GLU A 334 -1.29 -10.12 -10.74
N SER A 335 -1.10 -10.21 -12.06
CA SER A 335 -1.72 -9.33 -13.06
C SER A 335 -2.96 -9.98 -13.70
N ASP A 336 -4.11 -9.92 -13.03
CA ASP A 336 -5.47 -10.16 -13.56
C ASP A 336 -5.79 -11.58 -14.14
N LYS A 337 -7.08 -11.92 -14.27
CA LYS A 337 -7.63 -13.30 -14.50
C LYS A 337 -7.28 -14.02 -15.82
N ASP A 338 -6.39 -13.47 -16.66
CA ASP A 338 -6.03 -13.99 -18.00
C ASP A 338 -4.72 -14.84 -17.97
N SER A 339 -4.50 -15.62 -16.92
CA SER A 339 -3.18 -16.13 -16.51
C SER A 339 -2.48 -17.17 -17.43
N SER A 340 -3.02 -17.50 -18.61
CA SER A 340 -2.40 -18.45 -19.53
C SER A 340 -2.49 -18.05 -21.01
N ILE A 341 -1.45 -18.43 -21.79
CA ILE A 341 -1.44 -18.28 -23.26
C ILE A 341 -2.63 -18.98 -23.91
N GLU A 342 -3.09 -20.08 -23.32
CA GLU A 342 -4.30 -20.79 -23.76
C GLU A 342 -5.54 -19.88 -23.71
N SER A 343 -5.84 -19.30 -22.54
CA SER A 343 -6.98 -18.40 -22.36
C SER A 343 -6.90 -17.19 -23.30
N TYR A 344 -5.69 -16.71 -23.58
CA TYR A 344 -5.47 -15.63 -24.54
C TYR A 344 -5.78 -16.04 -25.98
N LEU A 345 -5.28 -17.19 -26.45
CA LEU A 345 -5.53 -17.67 -27.81
C LEU A 345 -7.02 -17.98 -28.04
N PHE A 346 -7.75 -18.43 -27.01
CA PHE A 346 -9.19 -18.69 -27.09
C PHE A 346 -10.05 -17.45 -27.35
N LYS A 347 -9.50 -16.24 -27.23
CA LYS A 347 -10.18 -14.99 -27.59
C LYS A 347 -10.23 -14.75 -29.09
N ALA A 348 -9.46 -15.50 -29.88
CA ALA A 348 -9.39 -15.30 -31.33
C ALA A 348 -10.70 -15.64 -32.04
N THR A 349 -11.20 -14.67 -32.79
CA THR A 349 -12.45 -14.80 -33.55
C THR A 349 -12.23 -14.90 -35.06
N SER A 350 -11.08 -14.46 -35.57
CA SER A 350 -10.79 -14.36 -37.00
C SER A 350 -9.36 -14.72 -37.40
N SER A 351 -8.35 -14.35 -36.60
CA SER A 351 -6.97 -14.64 -36.95
C SER A 351 -6.05 -14.82 -35.75
N ILE A 352 -5.04 -15.67 -35.89
CA ILE A 352 -3.92 -15.81 -34.95
C ILE A 352 -2.63 -15.73 -35.73
N ARG A 353 -1.67 -14.94 -35.24
CA ARG A 353 -0.30 -14.92 -35.75
C ARG A 353 0.69 -15.17 -34.62
N ILE A 354 1.64 -16.07 -34.85
CA ILE A 354 2.75 -16.34 -33.93
C ILE A 354 4.07 -16.12 -34.67
N MET A 355 4.91 -15.21 -34.18
CA MET A 355 6.29 -15.02 -34.63
C MET A 355 7.20 -15.42 -33.48
N SER A 356 8.01 -16.46 -33.62
CA SER A 356 8.85 -16.94 -32.51
C SER A 356 10.24 -17.36 -32.96
N VAL A 357 11.19 -17.32 -32.03
CA VAL A 357 12.55 -17.86 -32.19
C VAL A 357 12.52 -19.39 -32.06
N SER A 358 11.90 -19.88 -30.99
CA SER A 358 11.63 -21.30 -30.79
C SER A 358 10.39 -21.45 -29.93
N LEU A 359 9.52 -22.38 -30.31
CA LEU A 359 8.34 -22.72 -29.51
C LEU A 359 8.68 -23.70 -28.36
N SER A 360 9.91 -24.23 -28.31
CA SER A 360 10.32 -25.25 -27.33
C SER A 360 10.71 -24.71 -25.95
N ASN A 361 11.04 -23.42 -25.84
CA ASN A 361 11.57 -22.82 -24.60
C ASN A 361 10.50 -22.16 -23.73
N ALA A 362 9.26 -22.16 -24.20
CA ALA A 362 8.09 -22.04 -23.36
C ALA A 362 7.65 -23.46 -22.99
N ILE A 363 7.21 -23.67 -21.75
CA ILE A 363 6.75 -24.95 -21.17
C ILE A 363 5.41 -25.41 -21.83
N LEU A 364 5.18 -25.07 -23.10
CA LEU A 364 3.87 -25.00 -23.75
C LEU A 364 3.80 -25.72 -25.09
N TYR A 365 4.87 -26.34 -25.63
CA TYR A 365 4.79 -26.80 -27.03
C TYR A 365 3.68 -27.84 -27.28
N HIS A 366 3.56 -28.85 -26.43
CA HIS A 366 2.50 -29.86 -26.56
C HIS A 366 1.09 -29.32 -26.24
N ASP A 367 1.00 -28.36 -25.33
CA ASP A 367 -0.28 -27.72 -24.99
C ASP A 367 -0.71 -26.74 -26.09
N LEU A 368 0.23 -26.03 -26.73
CA LEU A 368 -0.04 -25.10 -27.81
C LEU A 368 -0.61 -25.82 -29.05
N GLU A 369 -0.04 -26.97 -29.44
CA GLU A 369 -0.57 -27.76 -30.56
C GLU A 369 -2.03 -28.17 -30.29
N ARG A 370 -2.32 -28.66 -29.08
CA ARG A 370 -3.69 -29.04 -28.65
C ARG A 370 -4.65 -27.85 -28.64
N VAL A 371 -4.22 -26.71 -28.14
CA VAL A 371 -5.01 -25.47 -28.10
C VAL A 371 -5.32 -24.99 -29.52
N LEU A 372 -4.33 -24.97 -30.40
CA LEU A 372 -4.51 -24.59 -31.80
C LEU A 372 -5.45 -25.55 -32.54
N GLU A 373 -5.33 -26.87 -32.33
CA GLU A 373 -6.27 -27.86 -32.87
C GLU A 373 -7.70 -27.62 -32.39
N SER A 374 -7.89 -27.36 -31.09
CA SER A 374 -9.19 -27.07 -30.49
C SER A 374 -9.83 -25.81 -31.10
N LEU A 375 -9.03 -24.75 -31.26
CA LEU A 375 -9.43 -23.50 -31.90
C LEU A 375 -9.86 -23.69 -33.35
N LEU A 376 -9.07 -24.42 -34.14
CA LEU A 376 -9.37 -24.69 -35.55
C LEU A 376 -10.61 -25.59 -35.72
N LYS A 377 -10.88 -26.49 -34.76
CA LYS A 377 -12.14 -27.27 -34.73
C LYS A 377 -13.35 -26.39 -34.46
N LYS A 378 -13.22 -25.44 -33.52
CA LYS A 378 -14.30 -24.51 -33.12
C LYS A 378 -14.58 -23.45 -34.20
N ASN A 379 -13.54 -22.97 -34.87
CA ASN A 379 -13.62 -21.94 -35.90
C ASN A 379 -12.82 -22.33 -37.14
N LYS A 380 -13.49 -22.99 -38.09
CA LYS A 380 -12.87 -23.40 -39.36
C LYS A 380 -12.44 -22.22 -40.23
N GLU A 381 -13.01 -21.05 -39.99
CA GLU A 381 -12.71 -19.84 -40.75
C GLU A 381 -11.49 -19.08 -40.24
N LEU A 382 -10.94 -19.46 -39.08
CA LEU A 382 -9.78 -18.85 -38.45
C LEU A 382 -8.54 -18.89 -39.35
N GLU A 383 -7.92 -17.74 -39.58
CA GLU A 383 -6.63 -17.60 -40.26
C GLU A 383 -5.49 -17.82 -39.25
N LEU A 384 -4.59 -18.77 -39.50
CA LEU A 384 -3.48 -19.09 -38.60
C LEU A 384 -2.14 -18.94 -39.33
N LYS A 385 -1.28 -18.04 -38.85
CA LYS A 385 0.06 -17.83 -39.41
C LYS A 385 1.12 -18.03 -38.34
N ILE A 386 2.05 -18.96 -38.53
CA ILE A 386 3.13 -19.20 -37.59
C ILE A 386 4.46 -19.08 -38.31
N SER A 387 5.38 -18.28 -37.78
CA SER A 387 6.72 -18.11 -38.32
C SER A 387 7.76 -18.47 -37.25
N LEU A 388 8.66 -19.36 -37.62
CA LEU A 388 9.74 -19.87 -36.76
C LEU A 388 11.10 -19.46 -37.32
N LEU A 389 12.12 -19.43 -36.46
CA LEU A 389 13.50 -19.22 -36.87
C LEU A 389 13.89 -20.28 -37.91
N ASN A 390 14.61 -19.91 -38.96
CA ASN A 390 15.04 -20.88 -39.98
C ASN A 390 16.19 -21.74 -39.43
N PRO A 391 15.99 -23.05 -39.18
CA PRO A 391 17.02 -23.91 -38.61
C PRO A 391 18.17 -24.21 -39.58
N ASP A 392 17.97 -23.95 -40.87
CA ASP A 392 18.96 -24.17 -41.92
C ASP A 392 19.90 -22.97 -42.10
N ASN A 393 19.71 -21.88 -41.35
CA ASN A 393 20.61 -20.73 -41.34
C ASN A 393 21.61 -20.84 -40.16
N PRO A 394 22.88 -21.22 -40.41
CA PRO A 394 23.82 -21.51 -39.33
C PRO A 394 24.24 -20.27 -38.54
N SER A 395 24.40 -19.12 -39.19
CA SER A 395 24.74 -17.87 -38.52
C SER A 395 23.66 -17.47 -37.52
N LEU A 396 22.41 -17.65 -37.89
CA LEU A 396 21.26 -17.33 -37.05
C LEU A 396 21.17 -18.23 -35.83
N ILE A 397 21.40 -19.53 -36.00
CA ILE A 397 21.43 -20.49 -34.89
C ILE A 397 22.55 -20.18 -33.91
N LYS A 398 23.75 -19.88 -34.42
CA LYS A 398 24.92 -19.53 -33.62
C LYS A 398 24.67 -18.30 -32.73
N VAL A 399 23.90 -17.32 -33.20
CA VAL A 399 23.54 -16.13 -32.41
C VAL A 399 22.45 -16.43 -31.38
N MET A 400 21.44 -17.24 -31.74
CA MET A 400 20.28 -17.46 -30.86
C MET A 400 20.49 -18.51 -29.78
N ALA A 401 21.33 -19.52 -30.04
CA ALA A 401 21.59 -20.62 -29.10
C ALA A 401 22.06 -20.13 -27.70
N PRO A 402 23.04 -19.21 -27.58
CA PRO A 402 23.46 -18.67 -26.29
C PRO A 402 22.39 -17.83 -25.56
N ILE A 403 21.54 -17.10 -26.29
CA ILE A 403 20.45 -16.29 -25.70
C ILE A 403 19.42 -17.22 -25.03
N LEU A 404 19.14 -18.32 -25.70
CA LEU A 404 18.19 -19.33 -25.26
C LEU A 404 18.76 -20.33 -24.26
N ASP A 405 20.06 -20.27 -23.98
CA ASP A 405 20.78 -21.22 -23.11
C ASP A 405 20.63 -22.67 -23.60
N LEU A 406 20.80 -22.87 -24.91
CA LEU A 406 20.69 -24.17 -25.56
C LEU A 406 21.89 -24.43 -26.47
N PRO A 407 22.32 -25.70 -26.61
CA PRO A 407 23.22 -26.09 -27.70
C PRO A 407 22.61 -25.83 -29.09
N GLU A 408 23.44 -25.48 -30.07
CA GLU A 408 23.00 -25.19 -31.45
C GLU A 408 22.18 -26.33 -32.07
N GLU A 409 22.66 -27.57 -31.93
CA GLU A 409 21.97 -28.76 -32.46
C GLU A 409 20.61 -28.99 -31.79
N THR A 410 20.53 -28.77 -30.48
CA THR A 410 19.28 -28.86 -29.72
C THR A 410 18.27 -27.82 -30.20
N LEU A 411 18.71 -26.57 -30.41
CA LEU A 411 17.86 -25.50 -30.93
C LEU A 411 17.35 -25.83 -32.34
N ARG A 412 18.24 -26.27 -33.26
CA ARG A 412 17.84 -26.70 -34.62
C ARG A 412 16.83 -27.83 -34.59
N SER A 413 17.11 -28.87 -33.82
CA SER A 413 16.26 -30.06 -33.68
C SER A 413 14.88 -29.69 -33.15
N ASN A 414 14.82 -28.83 -32.12
CA ASN A 414 13.56 -28.36 -31.55
C ASN A 414 12.72 -27.58 -32.57
N ILE A 415 13.34 -26.64 -33.28
CA ILE A 415 12.65 -25.85 -34.31
C ILE A 415 12.12 -26.76 -35.43
N ARG A 416 12.93 -27.70 -35.94
CA ARG A 416 12.51 -28.65 -36.99
C ARG A 416 11.32 -29.48 -36.53
N LYS A 417 11.40 -30.07 -35.34
CA LYS A 417 10.28 -30.85 -34.76
C LYS A 417 9.01 -30.00 -34.65
N SER A 418 9.13 -28.77 -34.17
CA SER A 418 7.98 -27.87 -34.05
C SER A 418 7.38 -27.52 -35.42
N ALA A 419 8.22 -27.16 -36.38
CA ALA A 419 7.80 -26.85 -37.74
C ALA A 419 7.11 -28.05 -38.41
N GLU A 420 7.65 -29.26 -38.24
CA GLU A 420 7.07 -30.50 -38.75
C GLU A 420 5.68 -30.80 -38.17
N SER A 421 5.52 -30.67 -36.85
CA SER A 421 4.24 -30.91 -36.16
C SER A 421 3.20 -29.87 -36.62
N LEU A 422 3.53 -28.58 -36.61
CA LEU A 422 2.64 -27.53 -37.09
C LEU A 422 2.24 -27.68 -38.56
N PHE A 423 3.14 -28.16 -39.43
CA PHE A 423 2.82 -28.37 -40.83
C PHE A 423 1.80 -29.49 -41.04
N ARG A 424 1.68 -30.45 -40.11
CA ARG A 424 0.62 -31.48 -40.18
C ARG A 424 -0.76 -30.84 -40.04
N LEU A 425 -0.89 -29.75 -39.27
CA LEU A 425 -2.13 -28.98 -39.13
C LEU A 425 -2.56 -28.32 -40.46
N CYS A 426 -1.62 -27.98 -41.34
CA CYS A 426 -1.92 -27.39 -42.66
C CYS A 426 -2.65 -28.35 -43.62
N LYS A 427 -2.74 -29.65 -43.30
CA LYS A 427 -3.31 -30.66 -44.21
C LYS A 427 -4.78 -30.32 -44.49
N ASN A 428 -5.04 -29.81 -45.70
CA ASN A 428 -6.35 -29.39 -46.24
C ASN A 428 -6.87 -28.02 -45.78
N ASN A 429 -6.08 -27.19 -45.10
CA ASN A 429 -6.51 -25.83 -44.74
C ASN A 429 -5.53 -24.75 -45.24
N LYS A 430 -5.91 -24.07 -46.33
CA LYS A 430 -5.11 -22.99 -46.95
C LYS A 430 -4.94 -21.75 -46.06
N LYS A 431 -5.78 -21.63 -45.01
CA LYS A 431 -5.74 -20.54 -44.03
C LYS A 431 -4.68 -20.75 -42.94
N ILE A 432 -4.07 -21.93 -42.88
CA ILE A 432 -2.96 -22.23 -41.98
C ILE A 432 -1.65 -22.15 -42.76
N GLN A 433 -0.75 -21.28 -42.34
CA GLN A 433 0.50 -21.01 -43.06
C GLN A 433 1.68 -20.99 -42.10
N ILE A 434 2.68 -21.83 -42.38
CA ILE A 434 3.90 -21.92 -41.59
C ILE A 434 5.07 -21.33 -42.39
N TYR A 435 5.89 -20.52 -41.74
CA TYR A 435 7.00 -19.78 -42.33
C TYR A 435 8.30 -20.02 -41.56
N LEU A 436 9.43 -19.90 -42.26
CA LEU A 436 10.77 -19.94 -41.70
C LEU A 436 11.48 -18.62 -41.98
N HIS A 437 11.75 -17.84 -40.94
CA HIS A 437 12.34 -16.50 -41.04
C HIS A 437 13.87 -16.55 -40.83
N ASN A 438 14.59 -15.67 -41.53
CA ASN A 438 16.06 -15.58 -41.46
C ASN A 438 16.55 -14.39 -40.62
N THR A 439 15.67 -13.82 -39.80
CA THR A 439 15.89 -12.55 -39.08
C THR A 439 15.61 -12.78 -37.60
N ILE A 440 16.38 -12.12 -36.71
CA ILE A 440 16.12 -12.22 -35.27
C ILE A 440 14.92 -11.32 -34.94
N PRO A 441 13.77 -11.87 -34.50
CA PRO A 441 12.67 -11.05 -34.07
C PRO A 441 13.01 -10.40 -32.71
N PHE A 442 12.40 -9.24 -32.42
CA PHE A 442 12.56 -8.54 -31.14
C PHE A 442 12.17 -9.42 -29.91
N GLY A 443 11.29 -10.39 -30.13
CA GLY A 443 10.85 -11.38 -29.15
C GLY A 443 9.86 -12.35 -29.79
N THR A 444 9.21 -13.16 -28.97
CA THR A 444 8.04 -13.92 -29.40
C THR A 444 6.83 -13.00 -29.42
N VAL A 445 6.15 -12.91 -30.56
CA VAL A 445 4.90 -12.15 -30.73
C VAL A 445 3.76 -13.13 -30.96
N ILE A 446 2.70 -13.01 -30.18
CA ILE A 446 1.44 -13.73 -30.34
C ILE A 446 0.32 -12.70 -30.56
N ALA A 447 -0.12 -12.54 -31.80
CA ALA A 447 -1.20 -11.66 -32.18
C ALA A 447 -2.52 -12.44 -32.33
N VAL A 448 -3.59 -11.84 -31.82
CA VAL A 448 -4.96 -12.31 -31.97
C VAL A 448 -5.76 -11.20 -32.66
N ASP A 449 -6.51 -11.57 -33.70
CA ASP A 449 -7.40 -10.69 -34.45
C ASP A 449 -6.73 -9.39 -34.92
N GLU A 450 -5.52 -9.50 -35.48
CA GLU A 450 -4.62 -8.37 -35.78
C GLU A 450 -5.22 -7.28 -36.69
N LYS A 451 -6.27 -7.61 -37.45
CA LYS A 451 -6.97 -6.69 -38.37
C LYS A 451 -8.22 -6.06 -37.76
N LYS A 452 -8.67 -6.52 -36.58
CA LYS A 452 -9.88 -6.02 -35.89
C LYS A 452 -9.52 -4.99 -34.83
N ALA A 453 -10.43 -4.05 -34.57
CA ALA A 453 -10.28 -3.08 -33.49
C ALA A 453 -10.19 -3.71 -32.08
N THR A 454 -10.69 -4.93 -31.92
CA THR A 454 -10.57 -5.73 -30.69
C THR A 454 -9.31 -6.60 -30.65
N GLY A 455 -8.44 -6.48 -31.65
CA GLY A 455 -7.22 -7.26 -31.74
C GLY A 455 -6.21 -6.92 -30.66
N SER A 456 -5.30 -7.83 -30.38
CA SER A 456 -4.24 -7.63 -29.40
C SER A 456 -2.99 -8.43 -29.74
N ILE A 457 -1.84 -8.01 -29.23
CA ILE A 457 -0.58 -8.78 -29.27
C ILE A 457 -0.04 -8.97 -27.86
N ILE A 458 0.52 -10.15 -27.61
CA ILE A 458 1.45 -10.39 -26.51
C ILE A 458 2.84 -10.44 -27.11
N LEU A 459 3.73 -9.60 -26.59
CA LEU A 459 5.15 -9.60 -26.90
C LEU A 459 5.90 -10.11 -25.67
N GLU A 460 6.69 -11.16 -25.83
CA GLU A 460 7.51 -11.74 -24.76
C GLU A 460 8.96 -11.80 -25.20
N THR A 461 9.87 -11.38 -24.33
CA THR A 461 11.31 -11.48 -24.58
C THR A 461 12.09 -11.83 -23.32
N LYS A 462 13.32 -12.29 -23.52
CA LYS A 462 14.19 -12.80 -22.47
C LYS A 462 15.50 -12.00 -22.46
N PRO A 463 15.90 -11.46 -21.30
CA PRO A 463 17.22 -10.86 -21.17
C PRO A 463 18.37 -11.87 -21.39
N TYR A 464 19.52 -11.37 -21.85
CA TYR A 464 20.69 -12.21 -22.12
C TYR A 464 21.22 -12.86 -20.83
N LYS A 465 21.53 -14.17 -20.88
CA LYS A 465 22.09 -14.97 -19.76
C LYS A 465 21.26 -14.98 -18.47
N THR A 466 19.97 -14.68 -18.51
CA THR A 466 19.10 -14.80 -17.34
C THR A 466 18.28 -16.10 -17.36
N ALA A 467 17.72 -16.48 -16.21
CA ALA A 467 16.89 -17.69 -16.11
C ALA A 467 15.60 -17.54 -16.93
N ILE A 468 15.01 -18.65 -17.42
CA ILE A 468 13.77 -18.63 -18.22
C ILE A 468 12.61 -17.92 -17.49
N THR A 469 12.58 -17.99 -16.16
CA THR A 469 11.60 -17.34 -15.28
C THR A 469 11.70 -15.81 -15.22
N THR A 470 12.73 -15.22 -15.85
CA THR A 470 12.97 -13.76 -15.86
C THR A 470 12.61 -13.09 -17.18
N SER A 471 11.92 -13.81 -18.08
CA SER A 471 11.30 -13.20 -19.25
C SER A 471 10.22 -12.21 -18.82
N PHE A 472 10.17 -11.07 -19.50
CA PHE A 472 9.12 -10.07 -19.33
C PHE A 472 8.19 -10.09 -20.55
N SER A 473 6.96 -9.64 -20.36
CA SER A 473 5.99 -9.53 -21.44
C SER A 473 5.20 -8.24 -21.38
N CYS A 474 4.68 -7.83 -22.54
CA CYS A 474 3.71 -6.75 -22.63
C CYS A 474 2.53 -7.15 -23.53
N LYS A 475 1.34 -6.69 -23.16
CA LYS A 475 0.12 -6.85 -23.94
C LYS A 475 -0.23 -5.51 -24.57
N LEU A 476 -0.40 -5.50 -25.89
CA LEU A 476 -0.76 -4.31 -26.66
C LEU A 476 -2.11 -4.53 -27.35
N LEU A 477 -2.99 -3.53 -27.34
CA LEU A 477 -4.29 -3.56 -28.02
C LEU A 477 -4.22 -2.82 -29.36
N ASN A 478 -5.03 -3.27 -30.31
CA ASN A 478 -5.21 -2.65 -31.62
C ASN A 478 -6.21 -1.49 -31.55
N SER A 479 -5.87 -0.44 -30.81
CA SER A 479 -6.66 0.81 -30.81
C SER A 479 -6.33 1.65 -32.06
N GLU A 480 -7.26 2.52 -32.48
CA GLU A 480 -7.08 3.39 -33.66
C GLU A 480 -5.78 4.19 -33.62
N ASN A 481 -5.33 4.56 -32.42
CA ASN A 481 -4.12 5.36 -32.19
C ASN A 481 -2.88 4.55 -31.82
N SER A 482 -2.95 3.22 -31.72
CA SER A 482 -1.85 2.36 -31.28
C SER A 482 -0.75 2.22 -32.36
N VAL A 483 0.18 3.18 -32.37
CA VAL A 483 1.34 3.23 -33.27
C VAL A 483 2.28 2.05 -33.02
N LEU A 484 2.54 1.71 -31.75
CA LEU A 484 3.47 0.62 -31.41
C LEU A 484 2.93 -0.75 -31.87
N PHE A 485 1.63 -1.02 -31.66
CA PHE A 485 0.98 -2.22 -32.19
C PHE A 485 1.17 -2.30 -33.71
N LYS A 486 0.83 -1.24 -34.44
CA LYS A 486 0.92 -1.19 -35.91
C LYS A 486 2.35 -1.40 -36.39
N ASN A 487 3.33 -0.79 -35.74
CA ASN A 487 4.75 -0.93 -36.09
C ASN A 487 5.27 -2.35 -35.87
N ILE A 488 4.93 -2.96 -34.73
CA ILE A 488 5.30 -4.37 -34.46
C ILE A 488 4.67 -5.28 -35.51
N MET A 489 3.37 -5.08 -35.82
CA MET A 489 2.67 -5.88 -36.83
C MET A 489 3.24 -5.69 -38.24
N ALA A 490 3.59 -4.47 -38.63
CA ALA A 490 4.27 -4.19 -39.90
C ALA A 490 5.62 -4.90 -39.98
N GLY A 491 6.40 -4.89 -38.88
CA GLY A 491 7.64 -5.66 -38.76
C GLY A 491 7.39 -7.16 -38.93
N CYS A 492 6.38 -7.72 -38.27
CA CYS A 492 5.98 -9.12 -38.45
C CYS A 492 5.59 -9.45 -39.89
N HIS A 493 4.89 -8.55 -40.59
CA HIS A 493 4.50 -8.73 -41.99
C HIS A 493 5.71 -8.65 -42.94
N ASN A 494 6.67 -7.78 -42.68
CA ASN A 494 7.90 -7.71 -43.47
C ASN A 494 8.74 -8.98 -43.30
N ILE A 495 8.92 -9.43 -42.06
CA ILE A 495 9.57 -10.72 -41.78
C ILE A 495 8.82 -11.85 -42.49
N GLU A 496 7.48 -11.90 -42.45
CA GLU A 496 6.69 -12.91 -43.18
C GLU A 496 6.98 -12.89 -44.69
N LYS A 497 7.04 -11.71 -45.32
CA LYS A 497 7.31 -11.57 -46.76
C LYS A 497 8.69 -12.08 -47.16
N GLU A 498 9.69 -11.87 -46.30
CA GLU A 498 11.06 -12.34 -46.48
C GLU A 498 11.25 -13.80 -46.06
N SER A 499 10.27 -14.36 -45.35
CA SER A 499 10.33 -15.72 -44.83
C SER A 499 10.04 -16.75 -45.91
N LYS A 500 10.67 -17.90 -45.75
CA LYS A 500 10.42 -19.06 -46.61
C LYS A 500 9.17 -19.79 -46.13
N LYS A 501 8.12 -19.81 -46.96
CA LYS A 501 6.92 -20.62 -46.67
C LYS A 501 7.25 -22.11 -46.65
N MET A 502 6.86 -22.79 -45.59
CA MET A 502 7.03 -24.23 -45.44
C MET A 502 6.30 -24.99 -46.54
N ASN A 503 6.93 -26.05 -47.04
CA ASN A 503 6.37 -26.93 -48.06
C ASN A 503 6.98 -28.34 -47.95
N LYS A 504 6.41 -29.29 -48.70
CA LYS A 504 6.86 -30.70 -48.70
C LYS A 504 8.34 -30.88 -49.07
N LYS A 505 8.90 -30.02 -49.92
CA LYS A 505 10.32 -30.08 -50.35
C LYS A 505 11.28 -29.69 -49.22
N ILE A 506 10.88 -28.78 -48.33
CA ILE A 506 11.68 -28.44 -47.14
C ILE A 506 11.64 -29.61 -46.16
N LEU A 507 10.46 -30.17 -45.90
CA LEU A 507 10.31 -31.31 -45.00
C LEU A 507 11.09 -32.55 -45.45
N SER A 508 11.11 -32.84 -46.75
CA SER A 508 11.89 -33.97 -47.27
C SER A 508 13.40 -33.77 -47.07
N LYS A 509 13.89 -32.53 -47.08
CA LYS A 509 15.30 -32.20 -46.82
C LYS A 509 15.72 -32.37 -45.37
N TRP A 510 14.78 -32.37 -44.43
CA TRP A 510 15.09 -32.59 -43.01
C TRP A 510 15.01 -34.07 -42.60
N LYS A 511 14.39 -34.91 -43.43
CA LYS A 511 14.25 -36.36 -43.21
C LYS A 511 15.37 -37.20 -43.81
N GLY A 512 16.08 -36.64 -44.79
CA GLY A 512 17.34 -37.18 -45.30
C GLY A 512 18.49 -36.48 -44.61
#